data_AF-A0A3D0P6G0-F1
#
_entry.id   AF-A0A3D0P6G0-F1
#
_cell.length_a   1.000
_cell.length_b   1.000
_cell.length_c   1.000
_cell.angle_alpha   90.00
_cell.angle_beta   90.00
_cell.angle_gamma   90.00
#
_symmetry.space_group_name_H-M   'P 1'
#
loop_
_entity.id
_entity.type
_entity.pdbx_description
1 polymer ?
#
loop_
_entity_poly.entity_id
_entity_poly.type
_entity_poly.pdbx_seq_one_letter_code
_entity_poly.pdbx_strand_id
1 'polypeptide(L)'
;MSKVQSLKSLIFLACMLLVFSGTSAIVAQNGPKPLPPGMKGADSNDPRAKLSPGLFDAGEAAVGIKHISLLKKPAAFDLGIDPEGPKIGTALNALGIPDPKMVPAQMRLSFAGLAFANSDLAFQGNRLFLGNFYGVNIYDISDPVDTKLLTSMVCPGGQGDVSVYKNLMFMSVEMPNGRLDCGEQGFPATGAPGGNGPPAASKDRFRGVRIFDISDISSPKQVGAVQTCRGSHTHTLVVDPKDKENVYIYV
;
A
#
# COMPACT_ATOMS: atom_id res chain seq x y z
N MET A 1 28.66 74.88 -19.22
CA MET A 1 29.67 73.85 -18.94
C MET A 1 29.30 73.22 -17.61
N SER A 2 28.52 72.14 -17.64
CA SER A 2 28.97 70.77 -17.29
C SER A 2 28.36 70.43 -15.92
N LYS A 3 27.24 69.70 -15.76
CA LYS A 3 26.78 68.47 -16.44
C LYS A 3 27.96 67.57 -16.76
N VAL A 4 28.38 66.78 -15.77
CA VAL A 4 28.94 65.41 -15.83
C VAL A 4 29.80 65.23 -14.59
N GLN A 5 29.18 64.86 -13.46
CA GLN A 5 29.89 64.16 -12.37
C GLN A 5 28.99 63.48 -11.32
N SER A 6 27.66 63.43 -11.54
CA SER A 6 26.75 62.62 -10.70
C SER A 6 26.28 61.31 -11.38
N LEU A 7 26.86 60.93 -12.52
CA LEU A 7 26.36 59.83 -13.36
C LEU A 7 27.20 58.54 -13.28
N LYS A 8 28.30 58.51 -12.51
CA LYS A 8 29.17 57.30 -12.45
C LYS A 8 28.97 56.43 -11.20
N SER A 9 28.31 56.92 -10.14
CA SER A 9 27.96 56.08 -8.98
C SER A 9 26.53 55.55 -8.97
N LEU A 10 25.67 56.00 -9.89
CA LEU A 10 24.29 55.48 -10.01
C LEU A 10 24.15 54.35 -11.04
N ILE A 11 25.15 54.10 -11.88
CA ILE A 11 25.09 53.06 -12.93
C ILE A 11 25.54 51.68 -12.40
N PHE A 12 26.29 51.62 -11.29
CA PHE A 12 26.67 50.34 -10.70
C PHE A 12 25.64 49.74 -9.73
N LEU A 13 24.62 50.51 -9.31
CA LEU A 13 23.55 50.01 -8.44
C LEU A 13 22.24 49.67 -9.18
N ALA A 14 22.13 50.05 -10.46
CA ALA A 14 20.95 49.73 -11.30
C ALA A 14 21.11 48.47 -12.17
N CYS A 15 22.32 47.90 -12.29
CA CYS A 15 22.56 46.66 -13.04
C CYS A 15 22.44 45.37 -12.20
N MET A 16 22.13 45.45 -10.90
CA MET A 16 21.98 44.28 -10.03
C MET A 16 20.55 44.08 -9.51
N LEU A 17 19.57 44.74 -10.14
CA LEU A 17 18.14 44.65 -9.82
C LEU A 17 17.26 44.28 -11.03
N LEU A 18 17.84 43.84 -12.14
CA LEU A 18 17.13 43.51 -13.39
C LEU A 18 17.41 42.10 -13.94
N VAL A 19 17.93 41.19 -13.09
CA VAL A 19 18.10 39.76 -13.47
C VAL A 19 17.52 38.86 -12.38
N PHE A 20 16.27 39.09 -11.99
CA PHE A 20 15.42 38.07 -11.34
C PHE A 20 13.92 38.33 -11.54
N SER A 21 13.53 39.06 -12.59
CA SER A 21 12.19 38.94 -13.16
C SER A 21 12.19 37.81 -14.20
N GLY A 22 12.61 36.62 -13.75
CA GLY A 22 12.22 35.39 -14.43
C GLY A 22 10.71 35.30 -14.25
N THR A 23 9.99 35.62 -15.31
CA THR A 23 8.55 35.44 -15.41
C THR A 23 8.18 34.14 -14.73
N SER A 24 7.52 34.22 -13.58
CA SER A 24 6.55 33.19 -13.24
C SER A 24 5.62 33.18 -14.44
N ALA A 25 5.87 32.27 -15.37
CA ALA A 25 4.82 31.78 -16.22
C ALA A 25 3.81 31.26 -15.20
N ILE A 26 2.86 32.14 -14.86
CA ILE A 26 1.53 31.75 -14.47
C ILE A 26 1.21 30.70 -15.52
N VAL A 27 1.28 29.43 -15.14
CA VAL A 27 0.49 28.43 -15.84
C VAL A 27 -0.88 29.02 -15.69
N ALA A 28 -1.34 29.73 -16.72
CA ALA A 28 -2.73 30.02 -16.89
C ALA A 28 -3.32 28.63 -16.80
N GLN A 29 -3.90 28.32 -15.65
CA GLN A 29 -4.77 27.18 -15.52
C GLN A 29 -5.87 27.52 -16.50
N ASN A 30 -5.70 27.09 -17.75
CA ASN A 30 -6.80 26.90 -18.67
C ASN A 30 -7.84 26.22 -17.79
N GLY A 31 -8.97 26.91 -17.59
CA GLY A 31 -10.05 26.39 -16.76
C GLY A 31 -10.30 24.92 -17.14
N PRO A 32 -10.82 24.12 -16.21
CA PRO A 32 -10.91 22.67 -16.38
C PRO A 32 -11.39 22.33 -17.79
N LYS A 33 -10.56 21.61 -18.55
CA LYS A 33 -10.87 21.26 -19.93
C LYS A 33 -12.24 20.59 -19.95
N PRO A 34 -13.13 20.93 -20.89
CA PRO A 34 -14.40 20.26 -21.04
C PRO A 34 -14.17 18.75 -21.13
N LEU A 35 -15.04 17.97 -20.49
CA LEU A 35 -14.95 16.52 -20.54
C LEU A 35 -15.11 16.03 -21.99
N PRO A 36 -14.43 14.92 -22.36
CA PRO A 36 -14.60 14.31 -23.68
C PRO A 36 -16.09 14.05 -23.99
N PRO A 37 -16.50 14.12 -25.27
CA PRO A 37 -17.86 13.80 -25.68
C PRO A 37 -18.33 12.45 -25.10
N GLY A 38 -19.47 12.44 -24.42
CA GLY A 38 -20.04 11.25 -23.76
C GLY A 38 -19.69 11.10 -22.28
N MET A 39 -18.71 11.84 -21.76
CA MET A 39 -18.45 11.89 -20.31
C MET A 39 -19.30 12.98 -19.66
N LYS A 40 -20.25 12.56 -18.82
CA LYS A 40 -20.96 13.47 -17.92
C LYS A 40 -20.07 13.74 -16.70
N GLY A 41 -19.96 15.01 -16.31
CA GLY A 41 -19.22 15.38 -15.11
C GLY A 41 -19.91 14.93 -13.84
N ALA A 42 -19.34 15.33 -12.70
CA ALA A 42 -19.96 15.09 -11.40
C ALA A 42 -21.40 15.65 -11.40
N ASP A 43 -22.36 14.81 -11.03
CA ASP A 43 -23.77 15.17 -10.90
C ASP A 43 -24.08 15.44 -9.42
N SER A 44 -24.51 16.65 -9.10
CA SER A 44 -24.87 17.04 -7.74
C SER A 44 -26.13 16.33 -7.20
N ASN A 45 -26.92 15.73 -8.09
CA ASN A 45 -28.07 14.90 -7.73
C ASN A 45 -27.69 13.44 -7.47
N ASP A 46 -26.45 13.04 -7.78
CA ASP A 46 -25.95 11.72 -7.41
C ASP A 46 -25.95 11.59 -5.88
N PRO A 47 -26.57 10.54 -5.29
CA PRO A 47 -26.58 10.37 -3.83
C PRO A 47 -25.17 10.29 -3.23
N ARG A 48 -24.15 9.94 -4.02
CA ARG A 48 -22.74 9.89 -3.61
C ARG A 48 -22.11 11.27 -3.45
N ALA A 49 -22.67 12.31 -4.06
CA ALA A 49 -22.09 13.66 -4.07
C ALA A 49 -22.16 14.38 -2.72
N LYS A 50 -22.97 13.88 -1.77
CA LYS A 50 -23.24 14.53 -0.47
C LYS A 50 -22.90 13.64 0.73
N LEU A 51 -22.14 12.55 0.52
CA LEU A 51 -21.76 11.66 1.60
C LEU A 51 -20.78 12.34 2.57
N SER A 52 -20.99 12.16 3.86
CA SER A 52 -20.06 12.64 4.88
C SER A 52 -18.74 11.87 4.80
N PRO A 53 -17.58 12.53 4.98
CA PRO A 53 -16.33 11.81 5.17
C PRO A 53 -16.34 11.06 6.51
N GLY A 54 -15.56 9.99 6.60
CA GLY A 54 -15.36 9.21 7.82
C GLY A 54 -14.41 8.04 7.58
N LEU A 55 -13.70 7.59 8.62
CA LEU A 55 -12.86 6.39 8.52
C LEU A 55 -13.66 5.11 8.85
N PHE A 56 -14.60 5.22 9.79
CA PHE A 56 -15.44 4.12 10.27
C PHE A 56 -16.94 4.42 10.21
N ASP A 57 -17.30 5.61 9.75
CA ASP A 57 -18.64 6.21 9.80
C ASP A 57 -18.89 7.14 8.60
N ALA A 58 -18.22 6.87 7.47
CA ALA A 58 -18.46 7.60 6.24
C ALA A 58 -19.94 7.47 5.84
N GLY A 59 -20.48 8.51 5.20
CA GLY A 59 -21.80 8.43 4.60
C GLY A 59 -21.83 7.36 3.52
N GLU A 60 -22.93 6.63 3.41
CA GLU A 60 -23.07 5.52 2.47
C GLU A 60 -24.21 5.75 1.47
N ALA A 61 -23.99 5.32 0.23
CA ALA A 61 -25.04 5.14 -0.76
C ALA A 61 -24.83 3.78 -1.44
N ALA A 62 -25.87 2.95 -1.47
CA ALA A 62 -25.81 1.60 -2.01
C ALA A 62 -27.04 1.29 -2.88
N VAL A 63 -26.84 0.55 -3.96
CA VAL A 63 -27.89 0.08 -4.87
C VAL A 63 -27.61 -1.39 -5.20
N GLY A 64 -28.60 -2.26 -5.04
CA GLY A 64 -28.47 -3.71 -5.32
C GLY A 64 -27.63 -4.50 -4.31
N ILE A 65 -26.99 -3.82 -3.36
CA ILE A 65 -26.24 -4.40 -2.24
C ILE A 65 -26.62 -3.68 -0.95
N LYS A 66 -26.39 -4.35 0.19
CA LYS A 66 -26.61 -3.78 1.53
C LYS A 66 -25.32 -3.90 2.33
N HIS A 67 -24.86 -2.80 2.89
CA HIS A 67 -23.82 -2.85 3.92
C HIS A 67 -24.43 -3.39 5.21
N ILE A 68 -23.82 -4.44 5.75
CA ILE A 68 -24.34 -5.19 6.91
C ILE A 68 -23.43 -5.07 8.13
N SER A 69 -22.13 -4.85 7.93
CA SER A 69 -21.14 -4.73 9.00
C SER A 69 -19.83 -4.15 8.48
N LEU A 70 -19.17 -3.34 9.32
CA LEU A 70 -17.81 -2.85 9.13
C LEU A 70 -16.91 -3.49 10.18
N LEU A 71 -15.91 -4.26 9.73
CA LEU A 71 -14.90 -4.83 10.60
C LEU A 71 -13.65 -3.95 10.61
N LYS A 72 -13.22 -3.57 11.82
CA LYS A 72 -11.93 -2.88 12.01
C LYS A 72 -10.79 -3.88 11.81
N LYS A 73 -9.65 -3.38 11.35
CA LYS A 73 -8.44 -4.21 11.23
C LYS A 73 -8.05 -4.77 12.59
N PRO A 74 -7.54 -6.01 12.66
CA PRO A 74 -6.98 -6.55 13.89
C PRO A 74 -5.84 -5.66 14.40
N ALA A 75 -5.63 -5.65 15.72
CA ALA A 75 -4.72 -4.72 16.37
C ALA A 75 -3.30 -4.74 15.79
N ALA A 76 -2.79 -5.87 15.28
CA ALA A 76 -1.48 -5.96 14.64
C ALA A 76 -1.41 -5.15 13.32
N PHE A 77 -2.50 -5.14 12.55
CA PHE A 77 -2.64 -4.53 11.22
C PHE A 77 -3.27 -3.13 11.25
N ASP A 78 -3.72 -2.68 12.43
CA ASP A 78 -4.24 -1.33 12.59
C ASP A 78 -3.10 -0.34 12.83
N LEU A 79 -3.02 0.70 11.99
CA LEU A 79 -2.05 1.78 12.12
C LEU A 79 -2.48 2.80 13.19
N GLY A 80 -3.78 2.92 13.44
CA GLY A 80 -4.38 4.04 14.15
C GLY A 80 -4.49 5.31 13.29
N ILE A 81 -4.87 6.41 13.92
CA ILE A 81 -5.13 7.71 13.28
C ILE A 81 -4.13 8.81 13.69
N ASP A 82 -3.17 8.50 14.55
CA ASP A 82 -2.15 9.44 15.01
C ASP A 82 -0.98 9.44 14.02
N PRO A 83 -0.68 10.56 13.33
CA PRO A 83 0.44 10.64 12.40
C PRO A 83 1.82 10.51 13.05
N GLU A 84 1.90 10.66 14.37
CA GLU A 84 3.11 10.41 15.17
C GLU A 84 2.97 9.15 16.03
N GLY A 85 1.98 8.31 15.71
CA GLY A 85 1.71 7.07 16.43
C GLY A 85 2.88 6.08 16.39
N PRO A 86 2.93 5.14 17.34
CA PRO A 86 4.10 4.27 17.56
C PRO A 86 4.43 3.34 16.39
N LYS A 87 3.48 3.12 15.47
CA LYS A 87 3.65 2.24 14.31
C LYS A 87 4.06 2.95 13.03
N ILE A 88 4.04 4.29 12.99
CA ILE A 88 4.33 5.06 11.78
C ILE A 88 5.75 4.79 11.29
N GLY A 89 6.74 4.80 12.18
CA GLY A 89 8.12 4.48 11.84
C GLY A 89 8.28 3.07 11.26
N THR A 90 7.68 2.07 11.91
CA THR A 90 7.71 0.67 11.45
C THR A 90 7.04 0.50 10.08
N ALA A 91 5.87 1.10 9.89
CA ALA A 91 5.12 1.06 8.63
C ALA A 91 5.89 1.72 7.48
N LEU A 92 6.46 2.91 7.71
CA LEU A 92 7.30 3.58 6.72
C LEU A 92 8.57 2.77 6.40
N ASN A 93 9.21 2.17 7.41
CA ASN A 93 10.37 1.32 7.20
C ASN A 93 10.02 0.09 6.34
N ALA A 94 8.87 -0.53 6.58
CA ALA A 94 8.36 -1.64 5.76
C ALA A 94 8.18 -1.26 4.28
N LEU A 95 7.91 0.02 3.99
CA LEU A 95 7.82 0.58 2.63
C LEU A 95 9.17 1.05 2.06
N GLY A 96 10.27 0.80 2.77
CA GLY A 96 11.60 1.22 2.32
C GLY A 96 11.97 2.66 2.71
N ILE A 97 11.21 3.30 3.59
CA ILE A 97 11.45 4.67 4.05
C ILE A 97 12.06 4.61 5.46
N PRO A 98 13.40 4.76 5.59
CA PRO A 98 14.08 4.52 6.87
C PRO A 98 13.86 5.64 7.89
N ASP A 99 13.53 6.86 7.46
CA ASP A 99 13.29 8.01 8.34
C ASP A 99 11.93 8.67 8.01
N PRO A 100 10.98 8.74 8.97
CA PRO A 100 9.72 9.44 8.81
C PRO A 100 9.82 10.91 8.40
N LYS A 101 10.96 11.58 8.65
CA LYS A 101 11.21 12.96 8.22
C LYS A 101 11.34 13.10 6.70
N MET A 102 11.60 12.01 5.98
CA MET A 102 11.57 11.98 4.52
C MET A 102 10.14 12.15 3.96
N VAL A 103 9.13 11.97 4.80
CA VAL A 103 7.71 12.16 4.46
C VAL A 103 7.18 13.38 5.20
N PRO A 104 6.62 14.38 4.48
CA PRO A 104 5.90 15.49 5.10
C PRO A 104 4.83 15.00 6.08
N ALA A 105 4.71 15.65 7.25
CA ALA A 105 3.84 15.20 8.34
C ALA A 105 2.39 14.93 7.90
N GLN A 106 1.87 15.78 7.00
CA GLN A 106 0.51 15.70 6.47
C GLN A 106 0.26 14.45 5.62
N MET A 107 1.32 13.81 5.09
CA MET A 107 1.23 12.61 4.26
C MET A 107 1.63 11.33 5.00
N ARG A 108 2.15 11.42 6.23
CA ARG A 108 2.67 10.26 6.97
C ARG A 108 1.64 9.15 7.14
N LEU A 109 0.42 9.48 7.57
CA LEU A 109 -0.64 8.49 7.72
C LEU A 109 -1.01 7.81 6.40
N SER A 110 -1.11 8.57 5.32
CA SER A 110 -1.46 8.02 4.00
C SER A 110 -0.38 7.08 3.48
N PHE A 111 0.90 7.45 3.63
CA PHE A 111 2.01 6.60 3.22
C PHE A 111 2.14 5.38 4.12
N ALA A 112 2.20 5.57 5.44
CA ALA A 112 2.29 4.48 6.40
C ALA A 112 1.10 3.50 6.29
N GLY A 113 -0.10 4.02 5.99
CA GLY A 113 -1.30 3.21 5.81
C GLY A 113 -1.19 2.17 4.69
N LEU A 114 -0.38 2.44 3.66
CA LEU A 114 -0.10 1.49 2.59
C LEU A 114 0.61 0.23 3.10
N ALA A 115 1.47 0.34 4.11
CA ALA A 115 2.18 -0.80 4.67
C ALA A 115 1.24 -1.86 5.24
N PHE A 116 0.04 -1.44 5.67
CA PHE A 116 -1.00 -2.30 6.22
C PHE A 116 -2.26 -2.33 5.32
N ALA A 117 -2.15 -1.97 4.04
CA ALA A 117 -3.27 -2.02 3.11
C ALA A 117 -3.71 -3.47 2.87
N ASN A 118 -5.02 -3.70 2.81
CA ASN A 118 -5.55 -4.97 2.31
C ASN A 118 -5.38 -4.97 0.79
N SER A 119 -4.99 -6.10 0.22
CA SER A 119 -4.68 -6.21 -1.21
C SER A 119 -5.67 -7.08 -1.97
N ASP A 120 -6.13 -8.18 -1.35
CA ASP A 120 -6.87 -9.22 -2.04
C ASP A 120 -7.78 -10.04 -1.11
N LEU A 121 -8.71 -10.79 -1.70
CA LEU A 121 -9.64 -11.67 -1.02
C LEU A 121 -9.68 -13.05 -1.70
N ALA A 122 -9.49 -14.11 -0.93
CA ALA A 122 -9.82 -15.46 -1.34
C ALA A 122 -10.89 -16.09 -0.43
N PHE A 123 -11.68 -17.00 -0.98
CA PHE A 123 -12.78 -17.65 -0.28
C PHE A 123 -12.65 -19.16 -0.35
N GLN A 124 -12.94 -19.84 0.76
CA GLN A 124 -13.07 -21.30 0.81
C GLN A 124 -14.16 -21.68 1.80
N GLY A 125 -15.31 -22.14 1.29
CA GLY A 125 -16.49 -22.39 2.12
C GLY A 125 -16.89 -21.11 2.87
N ASN A 126 -16.98 -21.18 4.19
CA ASN A 126 -17.33 -20.04 5.06
C ASN A 126 -16.11 -19.28 5.56
N ARG A 127 -14.95 -19.38 4.89
CA ARG A 127 -13.72 -18.68 5.28
C ARG A 127 -13.36 -17.62 4.27
N LEU A 128 -13.04 -16.43 4.77
CA LEU A 128 -12.42 -15.36 4.03
C LEU A 128 -10.94 -15.27 4.38
N PHE A 129 -10.08 -15.23 3.38
CA PHE A 129 -8.65 -14.96 3.49
C PHE A 129 -8.41 -13.56 2.94
N LEU A 130 -8.03 -12.64 3.81
CA LEU A 130 -7.79 -11.25 3.50
C LEU A 130 -6.28 -11.01 3.39
N GLY A 131 -5.81 -10.88 2.16
CA GLY A 131 -4.44 -10.50 1.83
C GLY A 131 -4.13 -9.08 2.29
N ASN A 132 -2.91 -8.87 2.79
CA ASN A 132 -2.46 -7.58 3.30
C ASN A 132 -0.95 -7.42 3.10
N PHE A 133 -0.49 -6.18 2.92
CA PHE A 133 0.93 -5.87 2.73
C PHE A 133 1.81 -6.32 3.92
N TYR A 134 1.20 -6.48 5.09
CA TYR A 134 1.84 -6.91 6.33
C TYR A 134 1.62 -8.39 6.67
N GLY A 135 0.84 -9.13 5.88
CA GLY A 135 0.48 -10.52 6.21
C GLY A 135 -0.88 -10.95 5.70
N VAL A 136 -1.54 -11.85 6.44
CA VAL A 136 -2.88 -12.35 6.09
C VAL A 136 -3.76 -12.40 7.33
N ASN A 137 -5.04 -12.05 7.17
CA ASN A 137 -6.07 -12.28 8.18
C ASN A 137 -7.11 -13.26 7.65
N ILE A 138 -7.50 -14.22 8.48
CA ILE A 138 -8.48 -15.25 8.12
C ILE A 138 -9.71 -15.07 9.00
N TYR A 139 -10.89 -15.04 8.38
CA TYR A 139 -12.16 -14.81 9.05
C TYR A 139 -13.15 -15.94 8.79
N ASP A 140 -13.97 -16.25 9.78
CA ASP A 140 -15.21 -16.99 9.63
C ASP A 140 -16.33 -16.02 9.23
N ILE A 141 -16.92 -16.27 8.06
CA ILE A 141 -18.01 -15.49 7.47
C ILE A 141 -19.31 -16.32 7.37
N SER A 142 -19.44 -17.38 8.16
CA SER A 142 -20.67 -18.20 8.23
C SER A 142 -21.89 -17.40 8.66
N ASP A 143 -21.69 -16.45 9.60
CA ASP A 143 -22.63 -15.39 9.89
C ASP A 143 -22.01 -14.04 9.46
N PRO A 144 -22.52 -13.40 8.40
CA PRO A 144 -21.92 -12.19 7.88
C PRO A 144 -22.22 -10.95 8.74
N VAL A 145 -23.16 -11.00 9.71
CA VAL A 145 -23.31 -9.94 10.71
C VAL A 145 -22.49 -10.19 11.99
N ASP A 146 -22.04 -11.42 12.22
CA ASP A 146 -21.15 -11.85 13.32
C ASP A 146 -19.86 -12.49 12.79
N THR A 147 -19.20 -11.81 11.85
CA THR A 147 -17.93 -12.27 11.27
C THR A 147 -16.82 -12.29 12.33
N LYS A 148 -16.07 -13.40 12.41
CA LYS A 148 -15.07 -13.63 13.45
C LYS A 148 -13.67 -13.75 12.86
N LEU A 149 -12.71 -13.04 13.45
CA LEU A 149 -11.30 -13.25 13.16
C LEU A 149 -10.88 -14.61 13.71
N LEU A 150 -10.38 -15.49 12.84
CA LEU A 150 -9.83 -16.79 13.21
C LEU A 150 -8.33 -16.70 13.46
N THR A 151 -7.61 -16.02 12.54
CA THR A 151 -6.14 -16.02 12.54
C THR A 151 -5.62 -14.71 11.98
N SER A 152 -4.60 -14.16 12.62
CA SER A 152 -3.77 -13.07 12.12
C SER A 152 -2.35 -13.57 11.94
N MET A 153 -1.85 -13.57 10.71
CA MET A 153 -0.48 -13.95 10.39
C MET A 153 0.30 -12.71 10.00
N VAL A 154 1.17 -12.21 10.88
CA VAL A 154 2.10 -11.14 10.52
C VAL A 154 3.23 -11.76 9.70
N CYS A 155 3.33 -11.34 8.44
CA CYS A 155 4.26 -11.93 7.48
C CYS A 155 4.66 -10.89 6.43
N PRO A 156 5.50 -9.90 6.80
CA PRO A 156 5.82 -8.78 5.92
C PRO A 156 6.34 -9.23 4.56
N GLY A 157 5.96 -8.49 3.53
CA GLY A 157 6.31 -8.84 2.16
C GLY A 157 5.70 -7.97 1.08
N GLY A 158 4.74 -7.09 1.40
CA GLY A 158 4.07 -6.22 0.45
C GLY A 158 3.13 -6.97 -0.50
N GLN A 159 2.12 -6.27 -1.01
CA GLN A 159 0.94 -6.84 -1.66
C GLN A 159 0.23 -7.84 -0.75
N GLY A 160 0.67 -9.10 -0.75
CA GLY A 160 0.07 -10.15 0.06
C GLY A 160 -1.18 -10.75 -0.57
N ASP A 161 -1.31 -10.69 -1.89
CA ASP A 161 -2.41 -11.32 -2.63
C ASP A 161 -2.45 -12.83 -2.38
N VAL A 162 -3.65 -13.39 -2.27
CA VAL A 162 -3.84 -14.77 -1.77
C VAL A 162 -4.72 -15.59 -2.69
N SER A 163 -4.36 -16.86 -2.86
CA SER A 163 -5.28 -17.87 -3.38
C SER A 163 -5.23 -19.11 -2.51
N VAL A 164 -6.30 -19.90 -2.55
CA VAL A 164 -6.45 -21.08 -1.71
C VAL A 164 -6.87 -22.27 -2.56
N TYR A 165 -6.21 -23.41 -2.37
CA TYR A 165 -6.57 -24.68 -3.00
C TYR A 165 -6.38 -25.83 -2.01
N LYS A 166 -7.50 -26.50 -1.68
CA LYS A 166 -7.56 -27.52 -0.63
C LYS A 166 -6.92 -27.00 0.66
N ASN A 167 -5.89 -27.65 1.18
CA ASN A 167 -5.22 -27.24 2.41
C ASN A 167 -4.02 -26.32 2.16
N LEU A 168 -3.88 -25.73 0.97
CA LEU A 168 -2.78 -24.82 0.65
C LEU A 168 -3.29 -23.40 0.45
N MET A 169 -2.58 -22.45 1.03
CA MET A 169 -2.69 -21.02 0.74
C MET A 169 -1.41 -20.56 0.06
N PHE A 170 -1.56 -19.85 -1.06
CA PHE A 170 -0.48 -19.22 -1.80
C PHE A 170 -0.54 -17.72 -1.53
N MET A 171 0.60 -17.10 -1.22
CA MET A 171 0.67 -15.67 -0.90
C MET A 171 1.77 -14.99 -1.72
N SER A 172 1.39 -13.94 -2.44
CA SER A 172 2.31 -13.08 -3.20
C SER A 172 3.19 -12.23 -2.27
N VAL A 173 4.46 -12.09 -2.64
CA VAL A 173 5.46 -11.26 -1.95
C VAL A 173 6.16 -10.40 -3.00
N GLU A 174 5.83 -9.11 -3.00
CA GLU A 174 6.38 -8.15 -3.98
C GLU A 174 7.59 -7.39 -3.42
N MET A 175 7.52 -6.94 -2.17
CA MET A 175 8.42 -5.94 -1.62
C MET A 175 9.71 -6.56 -1.08
N PRO A 176 10.82 -5.78 -1.06
CA PRO A 176 12.12 -6.25 -0.60
C PRO A 176 12.21 -6.50 0.91
N ASN A 177 11.18 -6.12 1.67
CA ASN A 177 11.07 -6.37 3.11
C ASN A 177 10.59 -7.81 3.44
N GLY A 178 10.34 -8.64 2.43
CA GLY A 178 9.97 -10.04 2.63
C GLY A 178 11.13 -10.89 3.18
N ARG A 179 10.84 -11.67 4.22
CA ARG A 179 11.75 -12.72 4.72
C ARG A 179 11.30 -14.12 4.34
N LEU A 180 12.26 -15.02 4.16
CA LEU A 180 12.01 -16.44 3.87
C LEU A 180 11.33 -17.16 5.04
N ASP A 181 11.67 -16.78 6.28
CA ASP A 181 11.10 -17.34 7.52
C ASP A 181 9.80 -16.64 7.95
N CYS A 182 9.26 -15.71 7.15
CA CYS A 182 8.05 -14.97 7.46
C CYS A 182 8.13 -14.13 8.76
N GLY A 183 9.34 -13.84 9.26
CA GLY A 183 9.51 -13.15 10.54
C GLY A 183 8.98 -11.69 10.54
N GLU A 184 8.31 -11.32 11.64
CA GLU A 184 7.53 -10.07 11.80
C GLU A 184 8.34 -8.78 11.67
N GLN A 185 9.64 -8.85 11.96
CA GLN A 185 10.59 -7.75 11.80
C GLN A 185 10.79 -7.30 10.35
N GLY A 186 10.42 -8.14 9.37
CA GLY A 186 10.72 -7.90 7.96
C GLY A 186 12.21 -7.88 7.65
N PHE A 187 12.53 -7.71 6.37
CA PHE A 187 13.90 -7.53 5.90
C PHE A 187 14.21 -6.02 5.83
N PRO A 188 15.39 -5.57 6.33
CA PRO A 188 15.67 -4.14 6.46
C PRO A 188 15.72 -3.43 5.11
N ALA A 189 15.18 -2.20 5.08
CA ALA A 189 15.18 -1.34 3.90
C ALA A 189 16.57 -0.90 3.44
N THR A 190 17.48 -0.71 4.39
CA THR A 190 18.85 -0.25 4.17
C THR A 190 19.86 -1.32 4.58
N GLY A 191 21.09 -1.19 4.12
CA GLY A 191 22.23 -1.93 4.67
C GLY A 191 22.45 -1.65 6.17
N ALA A 192 23.56 -2.17 6.71
CA ALA A 192 23.95 -1.99 8.11
C ALA A 192 23.85 -0.50 8.55
N PRO A 193 23.57 -0.22 9.84
CA PRO A 193 23.47 1.15 10.35
C PRO A 193 24.67 2.00 9.90
N GLY A 194 24.40 3.11 9.19
CA GLY A 194 25.43 3.99 8.60
C GLY A 194 25.80 3.68 7.14
N GLY A 195 25.25 2.63 6.54
CA GLY A 195 25.42 2.31 5.11
C GLY A 195 24.43 3.05 4.22
N ASN A 196 24.92 3.90 3.32
CA ASN A 196 24.12 4.43 2.21
C ASN A 196 24.03 3.38 1.10
N GLY A 197 22.89 2.69 0.98
CA GLY A 197 22.65 1.75 -0.11
C GLY A 197 21.68 0.62 0.22
N PRO A 198 21.24 -0.14 -0.79
CA PRO A 198 20.41 -1.31 -0.59
C PRO A 198 21.16 -2.36 0.26
N PRO A 199 20.45 -3.17 1.05
CA PRO A 199 21.06 -4.23 1.83
C PRO A 199 21.76 -5.24 0.92
N ALA A 200 22.84 -5.84 1.45
CA ALA A 200 23.57 -6.90 0.76
C ALA A 200 22.63 -8.08 0.42
N ALA A 201 22.99 -8.84 -0.61
CA ALA A 201 22.29 -10.08 -0.91
C ALA A 201 22.32 -11.01 0.31
N SER A 202 21.15 -11.51 0.71
CA SER A 202 21.00 -12.40 1.85
C SER A 202 20.07 -13.55 1.49
N LYS A 203 20.35 -14.74 2.03
CA LYS A 203 19.49 -15.92 1.92
C LYS A 203 18.19 -15.76 2.71
N ASP A 204 18.15 -14.83 3.66
CA ASP A 204 16.97 -14.57 4.49
C ASP A 204 15.93 -13.70 3.76
N ARG A 205 16.33 -13.00 2.69
CA ARG A 205 15.44 -12.16 1.89
C ARG A 205 14.65 -13.00 0.90
N PHE A 206 13.35 -12.75 0.80
CA PHE A 206 12.44 -13.48 -0.07
C PHE A 206 11.51 -12.56 -0.85
N ARG A 207 11.31 -12.84 -2.14
CA ARG A 207 10.29 -12.23 -3.02
C ARG A 207 9.77 -13.28 -4.00
N GLY A 208 8.46 -13.46 -4.11
CA GLY A 208 7.88 -14.51 -4.95
C GLY A 208 6.57 -15.01 -4.35
N VAL A 209 6.37 -16.32 -4.30
CA VAL A 209 5.14 -16.93 -3.76
C VAL A 209 5.47 -17.79 -2.54
N ARG A 210 4.88 -17.46 -1.38
CA ARG A 210 4.90 -18.32 -0.19
C ARG A 210 3.78 -19.36 -0.29
N ILE A 211 4.05 -20.56 0.24
CA ILE A 211 3.08 -21.66 0.26
C ILE A 211 2.90 -22.08 1.72
N PHE A 212 1.66 -21.99 2.20
CA PHE A 212 1.29 -22.36 3.56
C PHE A 212 0.34 -23.56 3.54
N ASP A 213 0.60 -24.55 4.39
CA ASP A 213 -0.39 -25.54 4.80
C ASP A 213 -1.34 -24.91 5.82
N ILE A 214 -2.62 -24.91 5.49
CA ILE A 214 -3.73 -24.36 6.27
C ILE A 214 -4.69 -25.46 6.77
N SER A 215 -4.22 -26.72 6.87
CA SER A 215 -4.99 -27.83 7.44
C SER A 215 -5.47 -27.51 8.86
N ASP A 216 -4.62 -26.84 9.66
CA ASP A 216 -5.01 -26.16 10.89
C ASP A 216 -5.01 -24.64 10.65
N ILE A 217 -6.22 -24.07 10.54
CA ILE A 217 -6.38 -22.65 10.20
C ILE A 217 -5.86 -21.74 11.31
N SER A 218 -5.82 -22.21 12.56
CA SER A 218 -5.35 -21.44 13.72
C SER A 218 -3.83 -21.32 13.76
N SER A 219 -3.13 -22.21 13.06
CA SER A 219 -1.67 -22.24 12.99
C SER A 219 -1.16 -22.63 11.59
N PRO A 220 -1.36 -21.80 10.55
CA PRO A 220 -0.84 -22.08 9.22
C PRO A 220 0.68 -22.23 9.21
N LYS A 221 1.20 -23.19 8.43
CA LYS A 221 2.62 -23.54 8.40
C LYS A 221 3.20 -23.28 7.03
N GLN A 222 4.26 -22.50 6.93
CA GLN A 222 4.93 -22.34 5.64
C GLN A 222 5.61 -23.66 5.25
N VAL A 223 5.18 -24.26 4.14
CA VAL A 223 5.69 -25.54 3.63
C VAL A 223 6.55 -25.37 2.37
N GLY A 224 6.55 -24.18 1.78
CA GLY A 224 7.35 -23.88 0.60
C GLY A 224 7.43 -22.40 0.29
N ALA A 225 8.39 -22.04 -0.56
CA ALA A 225 8.57 -20.70 -1.06
C ALA A 225 9.22 -20.75 -2.45
N VAL A 226 8.63 -20.09 -3.43
CA VAL A 226 9.14 -20.02 -4.80
C VAL A 226 9.66 -18.61 -5.06
N GLN A 227 10.98 -18.45 -5.07
CA GLN A 227 11.62 -17.17 -5.33
C GLN A 227 11.51 -16.81 -6.81
N THR A 228 11.09 -15.59 -7.12
CA THR A 228 11.12 -15.03 -8.48
C THR A 228 12.09 -13.85 -8.54
N CYS A 229 12.50 -13.46 -9.75
CA CYS A 229 13.49 -12.38 -9.94
C CYS A 229 12.98 -11.02 -9.44
N ARG A 230 11.68 -10.77 -9.53
CA ARG A 230 11.07 -9.46 -9.22
C ARG A 230 9.92 -9.54 -8.20
N GLY A 231 9.78 -10.65 -7.50
CA GLY A 231 8.65 -10.89 -6.62
C GLY A 231 7.39 -11.33 -7.36
N SER A 232 6.30 -11.43 -6.63
CA SER A 232 4.95 -11.61 -7.15
C SER A 232 4.12 -10.44 -6.65
N HIS A 233 3.55 -9.66 -7.56
CA HIS A 233 2.64 -8.57 -7.19
C HIS A 233 1.25 -9.15 -6.92
N THR A 234 0.73 -9.85 -7.92
CA THR A 234 -0.44 -10.72 -7.82
C THR A 234 -0.09 -12.09 -8.36
N HIS A 235 -0.98 -13.06 -8.20
CA HIS A 235 -0.89 -14.34 -8.88
C HIS A 235 -2.28 -14.89 -9.23
N THR A 236 -2.34 -15.80 -10.18
CA THR A 236 -3.56 -16.53 -10.53
C THR A 236 -3.35 -18.01 -10.31
N LEU A 237 -4.25 -18.61 -9.53
CA LEU A 237 -4.33 -20.06 -9.36
C LEU A 237 -5.14 -20.67 -10.51
N VAL A 238 -4.55 -21.64 -11.20
CA VAL A 238 -5.15 -22.32 -12.34
C VAL A 238 -5.14 -23.82 -12.09
N VAL A 239 -6.31 -24.44 -12.22
CA VAL A 239 -6.48 -25.89 -12.20
C VAL A 239 -6.74 -26.38 -13.62
N ASP A 240 -6.06 -27.45 -14.03
CA ASP A 240 -6.34 -28.11 -15.31
C ASP A 240 -7.28 -29.29 -15.06
N PRO A 241 -8.48 -29.33 -15.70
CA PRO A 241 -9.40 -30.47 -15.58
C PRO A 241 -8.80 -31.83 -15.98
N LYS A 242 -7.73 -31.83 -16.78
CA LYS A 242 -7.02 -33.02 -17.27
C LYS A 242 -5.77 -33.37 -16.46
N ASP A 243 -5.32 -32.49 -15.55
CA ASP A 243 -4.20 -32.74 -14.65
C ASP A 243 -4.64 -32.47 -13.20
N LYS A 244 -5.03 -33.55 -12.51
CA LYS A 244 -5.49 -33.49 -11.12
C LYS A 244 -4.34 -33.52 -10.10
N GLU A 245 -3.13 -33.84 -10.55
CA GLU A 245 -1.96 -33.98 -9.69
C GLU A 245 -1.26 -32.63 -9.47
N ASN A 246 -1.47 -31.67 -10.37
CA ASN A 246 -0.85 -30.35 -10.31
C ASN A 246 -1.87 -29.22 -10.13
N VAL A 247 -1.40 -28.14 -9.52
CA VAL A 247 -2.05 -26.83 -9.52
C VAL A 247 -1.01 -25.82 -9.99
N TYR A 248 -1.40 -24.91 -10.88
CA TYR A 248 -0.49 -23.94 -11.47
C TYR A 248 -0.69 -22.57 -10.83
N ILE A 249 0.42 -21.88 -10.59
CA ILE A 249 0.43 -20.50 -10.10
C ILE A 249 1.11 -19.65 -11.18
N TYR A 250 0.33 -18.74 -11.77
CA TYR A 250 0.82 -17.75 -12.72
C TYR A 250 1.15 -16.46 -11.99
N VAL A 251 2.40 -16.00 -12.13
CA VAL A 251 2.96 -14.78 -11.54
C VAL A 251 3.30 -13.79 -12.64
#